data_AF-A0A6G3X255-F1
#
_entry.id   AF-A0A6G3X255-F1
#
_cell.length_a   1.000
_cell.length_b   1.000
_cell.length_c   1.000
_cell.angle_alpha   90.00
_cell.angle_beta   90.00
_cell.angle_gamma   90.00
#
_symmetry.space_group_name_H-M   'P 1'
#
loop_
_entity.id
_entity.type
_entity.pdbx_description
1 polymer ?
#
loop_
_entity_poly.entity_id
_entity_poly.type
_entity_poly.pdbx_seq_one_letter_code
_entity_poly.pdbx_strand_id
1 'polypeptide(L)' 'AGSEAIGQVIEDHPLDKLKSVVEDAGADEVIVLTAPHYVEEFFHRDWASRARHKVGVPVLKLFAHSE' A
#
# COMPACT_ATOMS: atom_id res chain seq x y z
N ALA A 1 -7.58 13.43 -16.58
CA ALA A 1 -8.11 14.15 -15.41
C ALA A 1 -7.44 13.60 -14.16
N GLY A 2 -7.21 14.42 -13.14
CA GLY A 2 -6.69 13.99 -11.84
C GLY A 2 -7.79 13.98 -10.77
N SER A 3 -7.47 13.45 -9.59
CA SER A 3 -8.30 13.52 -8.38
C SER A 3 -7.53 14.24 -7.29
N GLU A 4 -8.24 14.93 -6.41
CA GLU A 4 -7.66 15.36 -5.13
C GLU A 4 -7.31 14.11 -4.30
N ALA A 5 -6.14 14.15 -3.65
CA ALA A 5 -5.64 13.06 -2.86
C ALA A 5 -5.06 13.60 -1.56
N ILE A 6 -5.31 12.88 -0.47
CA ILE A 6 -4.71 13.13 0.83
C ILE A 6 -3.68 12.04 1.13
N GLY A 7 -2.63 12.42 1.84
CA GLY A 7 -1.55 11.51 2.19
C GLY A 7 -0.98 11.83 3.55
N GLN A 8 -0.32 10.84 4.16
CA GLN A 8 0.41 11.00 5.40
C GLN A 8 1.66 10.13 5.35
N VAL A 9 2.74 10.60 5.97
CA VAL A 9 3.93 9.79 6.21
C VAL A 9 3.67 8.97 7.48
N ILE A 10 4.12 7.72 7.49
CA ILE A 10 3.96 6.80 8.61
C ILE A 10 5.33 6.31 9.06
N GLU A 11 5.53 6.22 10.38
CA GLU A 11 6.79 5.75 10.98
C GLU A 11 6.67 4.30 11.54
N ASP A 12 5.43 3.81 11.72
CA ASP A 12 5.10 2.53 12.37
C ASP A 12 4.63 1.42 11.40
N HIS A 13 4.19 0.28 11.96
CA HIS A 13 3.62 -0.91 11.30
C HIS A 13 2.66 -0.57 10.14
N PRO A 14 3.12 -0.62 8.87
CA PRO A 14 2.37 -0.09 7.74
C PRO A 14 1.07 -0.84 7.46
N LEU A 15 1.02 -2.12 7.80
CA LEU A 15 -0.16 -2.96 7.61
C LEU A 15 -1.31 -2.62 8.56
N ASP A 16 -1.01 -2.20 9.80
CA ASP A 16 -2.04 -1.78 10.76
C ASP A 16 -2.66 -0.46 10.31
N LYS A 17 -1.81 0.49 9.91
CA LYS A 17 -2.29 1.77 9.41
C LYS A 17 -3.07 1.61 8.11
N LEU A 18 -2.60 0.77 7.20
CA LEU A 18 -3.31 0.49 5.94
C LEU A 18 -4.71 -0.08 6.19
N LYS A 19 -4.88 -0.98 7.16
CA LYS A 19 -6.19 -1.52 7.54
C LYS A 19 -7.14 -0.41 8.03
N SER A 20 -6.70 0.44 8.96
CA SER A 20 -7.51 1.56 9.44
C SER A 20 -7.88 2.50 8.29
N VAL A 21 -6.95 2.83 7.39
CA VAL A 21 -7.25 3.69 6.23
C VAL A 21 -8.32 3.06 5.33
N VAL A 22 -8.26 1.75 5.08
CA VAL A 22 -9.29 1.05 4.29
C VAL A 22 -10.65 1.10 4.99
N GLU A 23 -10.70 0.85 6.30
CA GLU A 23 -11.93 0.87 7.09
C GLU A 23 -12.54 2.29 7.16
N ASP A 24 -11.72 3.30 7.45
CA ASP A 24 -12.14 4.70 7.59
C ASP A 24 -12.61 5.29 6.26
N ALA A 25 -11.97 4.92 5.15
CA ALA A 25 -12.33 5.38 3.82
C ALA A 25 -13.47 4.55 3.18
N GLY A 26 -13.81 3.38 3.73
CA GLY A 26 -14.71 2.42 3.09
C GLY A 26 -14.19 1.98 1.71
N ALA A 27 -12.87 1.75 1.59
CA ALA A 27 -12.23 1.52 0.30
C ALA A 27 -12.52 0.10 -0.23
N ASP A 28 -12.80 0.00 -1.54
CA ASP A 28 -13.06 -1.28 -2.22
C ASP A 28 -11.78 -1.98 -2.72
N GLU A 29 -10.65 -1.26 -2.81
CA GLU A 29 -9.37 -1.77 -3.31
C GLU A 29 -8.19 -1.00 -2.71
N VAL A 30 -7.04 -1.67 -2.59
CA VAL A 30 -5.75 -1.04 -2.26
C VAL A 30 -4.81 -1.12 -3.46
N ILE A 31 -4.26 0.04 -3.86
CA ILE A 31 -3.20 0.12 -4.87
C ILE A 31 -1.88 0.49 -4.19
N VAL A 32 -0.84 -0.31 -4.42
CA VAL A 32 0.51 -0.09 -3.90
C VAL A 32 1.44 0.26 -5.05
N LEU A 33 1.95 1.49 -5.06
CA LEU A 33 2.95 1.95 -6.03
C LEU A 33 4.35 1.92 -5.40
N THR A 34 5.30 1.26 -6.05
CA THR A 34 6.71 1.21 -5.59
C THR A 34 7.62 1.82 -6.65
N ALA A 35 8.49 2.76 -6.25
CA ALA A 35 9.51 3.34 -7.13
C ALA A 35 10.58 2.30 -7.52
N PRO A 36 11.14 2.36 -8.74
CA PRO A 36 12.22 1.48 -9.15
C PRO A 36 13.52 2.03 -8.56
N HIS A 37 14.10 1.35 -7.58
CA HIS A 37 15.54 1.27 -7.23
C HIS A 37 15.67 0.76 -5.76
N TYR A 38 16.46 -0.32 -5.58
CA TYR A 38 16.94 -0.91 -4.31
C TYR A 38 15.86 -1.15 -3.23
N VAL A 39 15.04 -2.21 -3.27
CA VAL A 39 15.37 -3.62 -2.91
C VAL A 39 16.27 -3.79 -1.66
N GLU A 40 16.44 -2.79 -0.81
CA GLU A 40 17.04 -3.01 0.51
C GLU A 40 15.93 -3.18 1.56
N GLU A 41 15.53 -4.43 1.76
CA GLU A 41 15.04 -5.04 3.02
C GLU A 41 13.66 -4.70 3.63
N PHE A 42 12.91 -3.66 3.26
CA PHE A 42 11.83 -3.19 4.18
C PHE A 42 10.40 -3.72 4.04
N PHE A 43 10.12 -4.62 3.10
CA PHE A 43 8.87 -5.37 3.13
C PHE A 43 9.16 -6.84 2.87
N HIS A 44 9.32 -7.61 3.94
CA HIS A 44 9.36 -9.07 3.96
C HIS A 44 8.60 -9.65 2.75
N ARG A 45 9.17 -10.61 2.00
CA ARG A 45 8.53 -11.24 0.81
C ARG A 45 7.04 -11.58 0.99
N ASP A 46 6.59 -11.71 2.23
CA ASP A 46 5.24 -12.03 2.69
C ASP A 46 4.31 -10.83 2.92
N TRP A 47 4.76 -9.56 2.87
CA TRP A 47 3.92 -8.41 3.26
C TRP A 47 2.69 -8.23 2.38
N ALA A 48 2.83 -8.38 1.05
CA ALA A 48 1.72 -8.18 0.12
C ALA A 48 0.67 -9.29 0.32
N SER A 49 1.13 -10.49 0.65
CA SER A 49 0.26 -11.60 1.06
C SER A 49 -0.46 -11.27 2.37
N ARG A 50 0.27 -10.82 3.39
CA ARG A 50 -0.30 -10.38 4.68
C ARG A 50 -1.26 -9.20 4.54
N ALA A 51 -0.97 -8.25 3.65
CA ALA A 51 -1.83 -7.10 3.37
C ALA A 51 -3.19 -7.57 2.90
N ARG A 52 -3.23 -8.45 1.88
CA ARG A 52 -4.49 -9.04 1.36
C ARG A 52 -5.32 -9.68 2.46
N HIS A 53 -4.69 -10.48 3.33
CA HIS A 53 -5.39 -11.11 4.44
C HIS A 53 -5.84 -10.12 5.52
N LYS A 54 -5.10 -9.03 5.75
CA LYS A 54 -5.35 -8.09 6.83
C LYS A 54 -6.39 -7.01 6.49
N VAL A 55 -6.40 -6.55 5.25
CA VAL A 55 -7.29 -5.47 4.79
C VAL A 55 -8.64 -5.99 4.28
N GLY A 56 -8.73 -7.26 3.89
CA GLY A 56 -9.98 -7.89 3.45
C GLY A 56 -10.48 -7.45 2.07
N VAL A 57 -9.78 -6.55 1.39
CA VAL A 57 -10.09 -6.06 0.04
C VAL A 57 -8.97 -6.43 -0.95
N PRO A 58 -9.25 -6.45 -2.27
CA PRO A 58 -8.23 -6.67 -3.29
C PRO A 58 -7.03 -5.73 -3.16
N VAL A 59 -5.83 -6.25 -3.44
CA VAL A 59 -4.57 -5.50 -3.38
C VAL A 59 -3.82 -5.65 -4.70
N LEU A 60 -3.68 -4.54 -5.44
CA LEU A 60 -2.91 -4.43 -6.66
C LEU A 60 -1.53 -3.81 -6.37
N LYS A 61 -0.46 -4.49 -6.80
CA LYS A 61 0.91 -3.98 -6.70
C LYS A 61 1.40 -3.51 -8.06
N LEU A 62 1.71 -2.21 -8.17
CA LEU A 62 2.26 -1.57 -9.34
C LEU A 62 3.72 -1.19 -9.10
N PHE A 63 4.54 -1.40 -10.11
CA PHE A 63 5.93 -0.94 -10.12
C PHE A 63 5.99 0.26 -11.05
N ALA A 64 6.43 1.40 -10.50
CA ALA A 64 6.66 2.57 -11.33
C ALA A 64 7.85 2.29 -12.26
N HIS A 65 7.71 2.71 -13.52
CA HIS A 65 8.81 2.75 -14.48
C HIS A 65 9.28 4.20 -14.57
N SER A 66 10.56 4.45 -14.34
CA SER A 66 11.19 5.74 -14.58
C SER A 66 11.93 5.67 -15.91
N GLU A 67 11.55 6.51 -16.86
CA GLU A 67 12.39 6.89 -18.01
C GLU A 67 13.37 8.00 -17.61
#